data_AF-A0A2E8M992-F1
#
_entry.id   AF-A0A2E8M992-F1
#
_cell.length_a   1.000
_cell.length_b   1.000
_cell.length_c   1.000
_cell.angle_alpha   90.00
_cell.angle_beta   90.00
_cell.angle_gamma   90.00
#
_symmetry.space_group_name_H-M   'P 1'
#
loop_
_entity.id
_entity.type
_entity.pdbx_description
1 polymer ?
#
loop_
_entity_poly.entity_id
_entity_poly.type
_entity_poly.pdbx_seq_one_letter_code
_entity_poly.pdbx_strand_id
1 'polypeptide(L)'
;MKPKFRDYLTILMALVAIFLSGYGLGHLIGEKKGRKLAPSTIPLIQNSEDSTQPWEERTLDRLQQTLSLNAEQEAAVEREIAFISKQINKSRNETLRKYFLSLLDLHDRIRPHLTSEQQKILKKDRENLQRSLK
;
A
#
# COMPACT_ATOMS: atom_id res chain seq x y z
N MET A 1 -24.53 43.65 26.51
CA MET A 1 -25.38 43.53 25.31
C MET A 1 -25.55 42.04 25.01
N LYS A 2 -26.78 41.55 24.84
CA LYS A 2 -27.03 40.13 24.55
C LYS A 2 -26.70 39.88 23.06
N PRO A 3 -25.76 38.98 22.74
CA PRO A 3 -25.44 38.67 21.35
C PRO A 3 -26.68 38.13 20.67
N LYS A 4 -27.02 38.70 19.50
CA LYS A 4 -28.19 38.26 18.74
C LYS A 4 -27.82 37.00 17.98
N PHE A 5 -28.79 36.13 17.71
CA PHE A 5 -28.59 34.88 16.94
C PHE A 5 -27.86 35.10 15.61
N ARG A 6 -28.02 36.29 15.03
CA ARG A 6 -27.32 36.75 13.82
C ARG A 6 -25.80 36.79 14.00
N ASP A 7 -25.30 37.19 15.16
CA ASP A 7 -23.85 37.31 15.41
C ASP A 7 -23.19 35.94 15.48
N TYR A 8 -23.87 34.95 16.07
CA TYR A 8 -23.43 33.55 16.05
C TYR A 8 -23.43 32.95 14.64
N LEU A 9 -24.44 33.30 13.82
CA LEU A 9 -24.50 32.85 12.43
C LEU A 9 -23.38 33.47 11.59
N THR A 10 -23.04 34.74 11.81
CA THR A 10 -21.91 35.41 11.14
C THR A 10 -20.57 34.81 11.55
N ILE A 11 -20.39 34.51 12.84
CA ILE A 11 -19.18 33.83 13.34
C ILE A 11 -19.05 32.42 12.73
N LEU A 12 -20.14 31.66 12.65
CA LEU A 12 -20.14 30.33 12.04
C LEU A 12 -19.76 30.38 10.56
N MET A 13 -20.29 31.36 9.81
CA MET A 13 -19.95 31.54 8.40
C MET A 13 -18.48 31.96 8.20
N ALA A 14 -17.94 32.80 9.08
CA ALA A 14 -16.53 33.16 9.06
C ALA A 14 -15.61 31.96 9.32
N LEU A 15 -15.98 31.09 10.27
CA LEU A 15 -15.22 29.87 10.56
C LEU A 15 -15.24 28.89 9.38
N VAL A 16 -16.39 28.73 8.72
CA VAL A 16 -16.51 27.88 7.51
C VAL A 16 -15.68 28.43 6.35
N ALA A 17 -15.66 29.76 6.15
CA ALA A 17 -14.84 30.39 5.11
C ALA A 17 -13.33 30.21 5.36
N ILE A 18 -12.87 30.35 6.61
CA ILE A 18 -11.47 30.08 6.99
C ILE A 18 -11.12 28.60 6.77
N PHE A 19 -12.03 27.68 7.12
CA PHE A 19 -11.82 26.25 6.95
C PHE A 19 -11.73 25.84 5.47
N LEU A 20 -12.61 26.37 4.61
CA LEU A 20 -12.63 26.09 3.17
C LEU A 20 -11.42 26.69 2.43
N SER A 21 -10.98 27.89 2.82
CA SER A 21 -9.77 28.51 2.24
C SER A 21 -8.48 27.77 2.62
N GLY A 22 -8.39 27.21 3.83
CA GLY A 22 -7.28 26.34 4.23
C GLY A 22 -7.25 25.00 3.48
N TYR A 23 -8.43 24.41 3.23
CA TYR A 23 -8.55 23.13 2.51
C TYR A 23 -8.13 23.25 1.03
N GLY A 24 -8.49 24.35 0.36
CA GLY A 24 -8.13 24.60 -1.04
C GLY A 24 -6.63 24.76 -1.28
N LEU A 25 -5.91 25.46 -0.39
CA LEU A 25 -4.45 25.60 -0.49
C LEU A 25 -3.71 24.31 -0.09
N GLY A 26 -4.21 23.57 0.90
CA GLY A 26 -3.63 22.30 1.32
C GLY A 26 -3.68 21.21 0.25
N HIS A 27 -4.77 21.15 -0.51
CA HIS A 27 -4.93 20.16 -1.59
C HIS A 27 -3.99 20.43 -2.78
N LEU A 28 -3.88 21.69 -3.24
CA LEU A 28 -3.02 22.07 -4.38
C LEU A 28 -1.51 22.04 -4.06
N ILE A 29 -1.12 22.29 -2.80
CA ILE A 29 0.29 22.23 -2.37
C ILE A 29 0.71 20.80 -2.01
N GLY A 30 -0.22 19.96 -1.52
CA GLY A 30 0.02 18.56 -1.22
C GLY A 30 0.36 17.71 -2.45
N GLU A 31 -0.33 17.93 -3.58
CA GLU A 31 -0.09 17.16 -4.82
C GLU A 31 1.27 17.45 -5.47
N LYS A 32 1.82 18.66 -5.32
CA LYS A 32 3.09 19.04 -5.99
C LYS A 32 4.35 18.75 -5.16
N LYS A 33 4.28 18.69 -3.83
CA LYS A 33 5.47 18.48 -2.98
C LYS A 33 5.79 17.02 -2.64
N GLY A 34 4.88 16.07 -2.90
CA GLY A 34 5.15 14.63 -2.75
C GLY A 34 6.01 14.01 -3.86
N ARG A 35 6.31 14.73 -4.95
CA ARG A 35 7.01 14.20 -6.14
C ARG A 35 8.40 14.78 -6.40
N LYS A 36 9.10 15.21 -5.35
CA LYS A 36 10.56 15.33 -5.42
C LYS A 36 11.16 14.26 -4.52
N LEU A 37 10.96 13.01 -4.96
CA LEU A 37 11.87 11.93 -4.61
C LEU A 37 13.27 12.42 -4.96
N ALA A 38 14.16 12.39 -3.96
CA ALA A 38 15.59 12.44 -4.18
C ALA A 38 15.97 11.45 -5.30
N PRO A 39 17.09 11.64 -6.02
CA PRO A 39 17.55 10.65 -6.98
C PRO A 39 17.96 9.40 -6.19
N SER A 40 16.99 8.53 -5.88
CA SER A 40 17.25 7.17 -5.49
C SER A 40 17.82 6.52 -6.74
N THR A 41 19.12 6.24 -6.73
CA THR A 41 19.90 5.61 -7.81
C THR A 41 19.43 4.20 -8.16
N ILE A 42 18.25 3.79 -7.69
CA ILE A 42 17.56 2.57 -8.03
C ILE A 42 16.08 2.98 -8.11
N PRO A 43 15.44 3.00 -9.30
CA PRO A 43 14.00 3.06 -9.34
C PRO A 43 13.50 1.81 -8.61
N LEU A 44 12.98 2.02 -7.39
CA LEU A 44 12.18 1.03 -6.69
C LEU A 44 11.05 0.71 -7.66
N ILE A 45 11.09 -0.51 -8.21
CA ILE A 45 10.30 -1.00 -9.35
C ILE A 45 8.90 -0.43 -9.24
N GLN A 46 8.67 0.68 -9.95
CA GLN A 46 7.33 1.20 -10.13
C GLN A 46 6.62 0.13 -10.94
N ASN A 47 5.37 -0.15 -10.56
CA ASN A 47 4.44 -0.92 -11.37
C ASN A 47 4.32 -0.20 -12.72
N SER A 48 5.26 -0.43 -13.64
CA SER A 48 5.14 -0.04 -15.03
C SER A 48 4.00 -0.89 -15.59
N GLU A 49 3.15 -0.26 -16.39
CA GLU A 49 1.97 -0.84 -17.05
C GLU A 49 2.27 -2.09 -17.91
N ASP A 50 3.56 -2.46 -18.04
CA ASP A 50 4.11 -3.63 -18.73
C ASP A 50 4.23 -4.87 -17.81
N SER A 51 3.25 -5.08 -16.92
CA SER A 51 3.33 -6.02 -15.80
C SER A 51 3.10 -7.50 -16.15
N THR A 52 3.17 -7.89 -17.43
CA THR A 52 2.96 -9.29 -17.86
C THR A 52 4.22 -10.14 -17.77
N GLN A 53 5.41 -9.54 -17.84
CA GLN A 53 6.66 -10.28 -17.73
C GLN A 53 7.04 -10.58 -16.26
N PRO A 54 7.50 -11.81 -15.96
CA PRO A 54 8.10 -12.17 -14.68
C PRO A 54 9.21 -11.20 -14.25
N TRP A 55 9.37 -11.02 -12.94
CA TRP A 55 10.38 -10.11 -12.39
C TRP A 55 11.80 -10.50 -12.80
N GLU A 56 12.04 -11.81 -12.93
CA GLU A 56 13.30 -12.43 -13.32
C GLU A 56 13.74 -11.97 -14.71
N GLU A 57 12.86 -12.10 -15.70
CA GLU A 57 13.11 -11.73 -17.10
C GLU A 57 13.41 -10.24 -17.21
N ARG A 58 12.59 -9.38 -16.59
CA ARG A 58 12.82 -7.93 -16.59
C ARG A 58 14.14 -7.54 -15.94
N THR A 59 14.52 -8.24 -14.87
CA THR A 59 15.76 -7.94 -14.15
C THR A 59 16.98 -8.37 -14.97
N LEU A 60 16.90 -9.52 -15.63
CA LEU A 60 17.95 -10.00 -16.51
C LEU A 60 18.15 -9.07 -17.71
N ASP A 61 17.07 -8.73 -18.42
CA ASP A 61 17.09 -7.81 -19.57
C ASP A 61 17.73 -6.46 -19.20
N ARG A 62 17.34 -5.91 -18.05
CA ARG A 62 17.90 -4.64 -17.57
C ARG A 62 19.39 -4.75 -17.28
N LEU A 63 19.84 -5.84 -16.64
CA LEU A 63 21.25 -6.03 -16.31
C LEU A 63 22.09 -6.27 -17.56
N GLN A 64 21.58 -7.02 -18.54
CA GLN A 64 22.22 -7.19 -19.84
C GLN A 64 22.41 -5.85 -20.56
N GLN A 65 21.35 -5.03 -20.64
CA GLN A 65 21.40 -3.71 -21.28
C GLN A 65 22.37 -2.74 -20.58
N THR A 66 22.53 -2.87 -19.26
CA THR A 66 23.36 -1.95 -18.46
C THR A 66 24.83 -2.36 -18.45
N LEU A 67 25.12 -3.65 -18.43
CA LEU A 67 26.46 -4.18 -18.14
C LEU A 67 27.12 -4.88 -19.33
N SER A 68 26.41 -5.08 -20.45
CA SER A 68 26.91 -5.79 -21.64
C SER A 68 27.56 -7.14 -21.27
N LEU A 69 26.82 -7.96 -20.53
CA LEU A 69 27.29 -9.24 -20.01
C LEU A 69 27.65 -10.22 -21.15
N ASN A 70 28.69 -11.03 -20.93
CA ASN A 70 28.96 -12.18 -21.80
C ASN A 70 28.11 -13.41 -21.37
N ALA A 71 28.07 -14.45 -22.20
CA ALA A 71 27.21 -15.63 -21.98
C ALA A 71 27.48 -16.37 -20.65
N GLU A 72 28.74 -16.40 -20.19
CA GLU A 72 29.09 -17.05 -18.92
C GLU A 72 28.63 -16.21 -17.71
N GLN A 73 28.81 -14.90 -17.79
CA GLN A 73 28.34 -13.95 -16.78
C GLN A 73 26.81 -13.90 -16.73
N GLU A 74 26.15 -13.98 -17.88
CA GLU A 74 24.69 -14.03 -17.99
C GLU A 74 24.13 -15.25 -17.24
N ALA A 75 24.67 -16.45 -17.49
CA ALA A 75 24.25 -17.65 -16.78
C ALA A 75 24.49 -17.57 -15.27
N ALA A 76 25.55 -16.87 -14.83
CA ALA A 76 25.78 -16.63 -13.40
C ALA A 76 24.76 -15.65 -12.81
N VAL A 77 24.47 -14.55 -13.51
CA VAL A 77 23.48 -13.55 -13.11
C VAL A 77 22.07 -14.15 -13.06
N GLU A 78 21.70 -14.98 -14.04
CA GLU A 78 20.41 -15.66 -14.06
C GLU A 78 20.21 -16.55 -12.82
N ARG A 79 21.24 -17.30 -12.42
CA ARG A 79 21.20 -18.12 -11.18
C ARG A 79 21.00 -17.26 -9.94
N GLU A 80 21.69 -16.13 -9.84
CA GLU A 80 21.54 -15.20 -8.72
C GLU A 80 20.15 -14.56 -8.70
N ILE A 81 19.62 -14.15 -9.86
CA ILE A 81 18.26 -13.63 -9.99
C ILE A 81 17.24 -14.68 -9.53
N ALA A 82 17.36 -15.93 -9.99
CA ALA A 82 16.45 -17.00 -9.59
C ALA A 82 16.50 -17.26 -8.07
N PHE A 83 17.69 -17.21 -7.47
CA PHE A 83 17.86 -17.33 -6.02
C PHE A 83 17.16 -16.19 -5.27
N ILE A 84 17.38 -14.94 -5.69
CA ILE A 84 16.74 -13.77 -5.09
C ILE A 84 15.23 -13.80 -5.29
N SER A 85 14.73 -14.17 -6.46
CA SER A 85 13.29 -14.31 -6.71
C SER A 85 12.65 -15.28 -5.72
N LYS A 86 13.29 -16.44 -5.50
CA LYS A 86 12.83 -17.42 -4.51
C LYS A 86 12.77 -16.83 -3.10
N GLN A 87 13.78 -16.04 -2.71
CA GLN A 87 13.78 -15.35 -1.41
C GLN A 87 12.67 -14.31 -1.29
N ILE A 88 12.46 -13.50 -2.35
CA ILE A 88 11.39 -12.51 -2.42
C ILE A 88 10.03 -13.20 -2.27
N ASN A 89 9.79 -14.27 -3.03
CA ASN A 89 8.53 -14.98 -2.99
C ASN A 89 8.28 -15.63 -1.63
N LYS A 90 9.32 -16.22 -1.01
CA LYS A 90 9.26 -16.75 0.35
C LYS A 90 8.88 -15.65 1.36
N SER A 91 9.59 -14.52 1.34
CA SER A 91 9.33 -13.38 2.22
C SER A 91 7.92 -12.81 2.03
N ARG A 92 7.46 -12.71 0.78
CA ARG A 92 6.11 -12.29 0.43
C ARG A 92 5.06 -13.22 1.01
N ASN A 93 5.23 -14.54 0.86
CA ASN A 93 4.31 -15.53 1.39
C ASN A 93 4.27 -15.53 2.93
N GLU A 94 5.43 -15.39 3.57
CA GLU A 94 5.50 -15.24 5.03
C GLU A 94 4.80 -13.97 5.51
N THR A 95 4.98 -12.85 4.79
CA THR A 95 4.34 -11.57 5.11
C THR A 95 2.83 -11.63 4.91
N LEU A 96 2.37 -12.21 3.80
CA LEU A 96 0.94 -12.44 3.54
C LEU A 96 0.31 -13.30 4.63
N ARG A 97 1.00 -14.38 5.03
CA ARG A 97 0.54 -15.24 6.13
C ARG A 97 0.42 -14.45 7.44
N LYS A 98 1.43 -13.65 7.81
CA LYS A 98 1.38 -12.80 9.00
C LYS A 98 0.22 -11.81 8.93
N TYR A 99 0.00 -11.19 7.78
CA TYR A 99 -1.13 -10.28 7.54
C TYR A 99 -2.48 -10.96 7.79
N PHE A 100 -2.72 -12.13 7.21
CA PHE A 100 -3.96 -12.88 7.43
C PHE A 100 -4.15 -13.32 8.88
N LEU A 101 -3.07 -13.73 9.56
CA LEU A 101 -3.13 -14.05 11.00
C LEU A 101 -3.53 -12.83 11.83
N SER A 102 -3.00 -11.64 11.52
CA SER A 102 -3.39 -10.40 12.20
C SER A 102 -4.86 -10.05 11.97
N LEU A 103 -5.41 -10.32 10.78
CA LEU A 103 -6.85 -10.15 10.53
C LEU A 103 -7.70 -11.12 11.37
N LEU A 104 -7.26 -12.37 11.52
CA LEU A 104 -7.95 -13.34 12.37
C LEU A 104 -7.91 -12.91 13.85
N ASP A 105 -6.77 -12.38 14.31
CA ASP A 105 -6.64 -11.82 15.66
C ASP A 105 -7.58 -10.62 15.87
N LEU A 106 -7.67 -9.72 14.87
CA LEU A 106 -8.64 -8.62 14.88
C LEU A 106 -10.08 -9.16 15.02
N HIS A 107 -10.44 -10.21 14.27
CA HIS A 107 -11.77 -10.82 14.36
C HIS A 107 -12.07 -11.34 15.77
N ASP A 108 -11.09 -11.93 16.45
CA ASP A 108 -11.25 -12.42 17.82
C ASP A 108 -11.42 -11.25 18.81
N ARG A 109 -10.67 -10.16 18.63
CA ARG A 109 -10.77 -8.95 19.48
C ARG A 109 -12.08 -8.20 19.32
N ILE A 110 -12.61 -8.07 18.10
CA ILE A 110 -13.84 -7.31 17.86
C ILE A 110 -15.11 -8.10 18.19
N ARG A 111 -15.07 -9.44 18.14
CA ARG A 111 -16.22 -10.33 18.39
C ARG A 111 -17.06 -9.96 19.63
N PRO A 112 -16.48 -9.74 20.83
CA PRO A 112 -17.28 -9.42 22.02
C PRO A 112 -18.02 -8.07 21.94
N HIS A 113 -17.64 -7.18 21.02
CA HIS A 113 -18.25 -5.86 20.86
C HIS A 113 -19.39 -5.84 19.83
N LEU A 114 -19.70 -6.98 19.21
CA LEU A 114 -20.67 -7.09 18.12
C LEU A 114 -21.97 -7.75 18.56
N THR A 115 -23.05 -7.42 17.85
CA THR A 115 -24.35 -8.09 18.03
C THR A 115 -24.30 -9.53 17.51
N SER A 116 -25.24 -10.38 17.94
CA SER A 116 -25.30 -11.79 17.53
C SER A 116 -25.38 -11.98 16.01
N GLU A 117 -26.11 -11.10 15.31
CA GLU A 117 -26.19 -11.14 13.85
C GLU A 117 -24.88 -10.73 13.17
N GLN A 118 -24.20 -9.70 13.69
CA GLN A 118 -22.88 -9.29 13.20
C GLN A 118 -21.81 -10.36 13.46
N GLN A 119 -21.89 -11.07 14.58
CA GLN A 119 -20.98 -12.19 14.89
C GLN A 119 -21.15 -13.36 13.91
N LYS A 120 -22.36 -13.65 13.43
CA LYS A 120 -22.60 -14.66 12.40
C LYS A 120 -21.94 -14.27 11.07
N ILE A 121 -22.04 -13.00 10.67
CA ILE A 121 -21.37 -12.48 9.47
C ILE A 121 -19.85 -12.58 9.64
N LEU A 122 -19.32 -12.15 10.77
CA LEU A 122 -17.88 -12.21 11.08
C LEU A 122 -17.35 -13.65 11.09
N LYS A 123 -18.16 -14.63 11.54
CA LYS A 123 -17.83 -16.04 11.50
C LYS A 123 -17.65 -16.54 10.06
N LYS A 124 -18.57 -16.21 9.16
CA LYS A 124 -18.49 -16.58 7.74
C LYS A 124 -17.24 -15.97 7.07
N ASP A 125 -16.95 -14.72 7.39
CA ASP A 125 -15.77 -14.04 6.87
C ASP A 125 -14.46 -14.67 7.39
N ARG A 126 -14.42 -15.00 8.68
CA ARG A 126 -13.31 -15.75 9.29
C ARG A 126 -13.06 -17.09 8.60
N GLU A 127 -14.11 -17.85 8.29
CA GLU A 127 -14.01 -19.14 7.60
C GLU A 127 -13.48 -18.99 6.17
N ASN A 128 -13.83 -17.90 5.47
CA ASN A 128 -13.25 -17.58 4.17
C ASN A 128 -11.75 -17.26 4.29
N LEU A 129 -11.37 -16.41 5.24
CA LEU A 129 -9.96 -16.05 5.49
C LEU A 129 -9.10 -17.28 5.86
N GLN A 130 -9.64 -18.20 6.66
CA GLN A 130 -8.96 -19.45 6.99
C GLN A 130 -8.79 -20.37 5.77
N ARG A 131 -9.75 -20.39 4.85
CA ARG A 131 -9.61 -21.12 3.58
C ARG A 131 -8.53 -20.51 2.68
N SER A 132 -8.37 -19.19 2.67
CA SER A 132 -7.31 -18.51 1.92
C SER A 132 -5.90 -18.72 2.48
N LEU A 133 -5.78 -19.21 3.71
CA LEU A 133 -4.52 -19.54 4.39
C LEU A 133 -4.07 -20.99 4.19
N LYS A 134 -4.94 -21.86 3.66
CA LYS A 134 -4.71 -23.30 3.50
C LYS A 134 -4.30 -23.63 2.07
#